data_AF-A0A6G0VQU8-F1
#
_entry.id   AF-A0A6G0VQU8-F1
#
_cell.length_a   1.000
_cell.length_b   1.000
_cell.length_c   1.000
_cell.angle_alpha   90.00
_cell.angle_beta   90.00
_cell.angle_gamma   90.00
#
_symmetry.space_group_name_H-M   'P 1'
#
loop_
_entity.id
_entity.type
_entity.pdbx_description
1 polymer ?
#
loop_
_entity_poly.entity_id
_entity_poly.type
_entity_poly.pdbx_seq_one_letter_code
_entity_poly.pdbx_strand_id
1 'polypeptide(L)'
;MYHVNVRFFFVNGRKIFYVFDVPHLLKSTRNIFFKYQLTFLNSTTSKKHLVDFFESDQGLNRLAPKLTEVHINPGPFQKMKVKLANKIFSKTVAAGMKCCVQGGTLPSTANATITFIEHMDKLFDLLNSKKKGIWK
;
A
#
# COMPACT_ATOMS: atom_id res chain seq x y z
N MET A 1 23.59 -11.27 0.25
CA MET A 1 22.56 -10.26 -0.02
C MET A 1 23.23 -9.13 -0.80
N TYR A 2 22.96 -9.01 -2.11
CA TYR A 2 23.69 -8.06 -2.96
C TYR A 2 23.19 -6.63 -2.72
N HIS A 3 24.00 -5.81 -2.06
CA HIS A 3 23.84 -4.36 -2.08
C HIS A 3 24.30 -3.81 -3.42
N VAL A 4 23.40 -3.79 -4.42
CA VAL A 4 23.63 -2.95 -5.61
C VAL A 4 23.15 -1.55 -5.26
N ASN A 5 24.05 -0.76 -4.66
CA ASN A 5 23.80 0.61 -4.28
C ASN A 5 24.42 1.59 -5.29
N VAL A 6 23.97 1.50 -6.54
CA VAL A 6 24.32 2.51 -7.55
C VAL A 6 23.04 2.91 -8.29
N ARG A 7 22.45 4.04 -7.88
CA ARG A 7 21.28 4.67 -8.53
C ARG A 7 21.70 5.70 -9.58
N PHE A 8 22.82 5.46 -10.24
CA PHE A 8 23.35 6.36 -11.24
C PHE A 8 24.26 5.64 -12.23
N PHE A 9 24.46 6.23 -13.39
CA PHE A 9 25.45 5.83 -14.39
C PHE A 9 26.11 7.06 -15.00
N PHE A 10 27.21 6.89 -15.73
CA PHE A 10 27.90 8.00 -16.39
C PHE A 10 27.59 8.03 -17.90
N VAL A 11 27.33 9.21 -18.45
CA VAL A 11 27.22 9.47 -19.89
C VAL A 11 28.10 10.67 -20.21
N ASN A 12 29.11 10.50 -21.07
CA ASN A 12 30.09 11.55 -21.42
C ASN A 12 30.69 12.25 -20.19
N GLY A 13 31.07 11.48 -19.16
CA GLY A 13 31.61 12.01 -17.90
C GLY A 13 30.58 12.65 -16.96
N ARG A 14 29.29 12.71 -17.33
CA ARG A 14 28.22 13.25 -16.48
C ARG A 14 27.50 12.15 -15.72
N LYS A 15 27.34 12.34 -14.42
CA LYS A 15 26.59 11.44 -13.54
C LYS A 15 25.09 11.63 -13.71
N ILE A 16 24.40 10.59 -14.18
CA ILE A 16 22.95 10.55 -14.39
C ILE A 16 22.33 9.68 -13.32
N PHE A 17 21.40 10.25 -12.54
CA PHE A 17 20.59 9.49 -11.58
C PHE A 17 19.33 8.97 -12.24
N TYR A 18 18.91 7.75 -11.88
CA TYR A 18 17.64 7.19 -12.33
C TYR A 18 16.78 6.80 -11.13
N VAL A 19 15.46 6.90 -11.31
CA VAL A 19 14.45 6.57 -10.30
C VAL A 19 13.42 5.68 -10.97
N PHE A 20 12.91 4.70 -10.23
CA PHE A 20 11.84 3.83 -10.72
C PHE A 20 10.49 4.54 -10.71
N ASP A 21 9.59 4.12 -11.60
CA ASP A 21 8.20 4.57 -11.61
C ASP A 21 7.47 4.09 -10.35
N VAL A 22 7.28 5.03 -9.42
CA VAL A 22 6.69 4.80 -8.10
C VAL A 22 5.23 4.32 -8.19
N PRO A 23 4.32 4.98 -8.95
CA PRO A 23 2.99 4.44 -9.29
C PRO A 23 2.99 2.97 -9.72
N HIS A 24 3.89 2.59 -10.61
CA HIS A 24 3.97 1.21 -11.10
C HIS A 24 4.52 0.23 -10.07
N LEU A 25 5.49 0.65 -9.24
CA LEU A 25 5.96 -0.16 -8.12
C LEU A 25 4.83 -0.42 -7.11
N LEU A 26 4.05 0.60 -6.73
CA LEU A 26 2.92 0.44 -5.79
C LEU A 26 1.91 -0.60 -6.30
N LYS A 27 1.57 -0.52 -7.59
CA LYS A 27 0.69 -1.47 -8.27
C LYS A 27 1.25 -2.90 -8.22
N SER A 28 2.53 -3.07 -8.53
CA SER A 28 3.19 -4.38 -8.49
C SER A 28 3.21 -4.94 -7.07
N THR A 29 3.56 -4.13 -6.06
CA THR A 29 3.51 -4.50 -4.65
C THR A 29 2.12 -4.96 -4.23
N ARG A 30 1.07 -4.25 -4.66
CA ARG A 30 -0.32 -4.68 -4.43
C ARG A 30 -0.57 -6.06 -5.03
N ASN A 31 -0.23 -6.27 -6.29
CA ASN A 31 -0.48 -7.55 -6.95
C ASN A 31 0.24 -8.71 -6.24
N ILE A 32 1.46 -8.48 -5.76
CA ILE A 32 2.23 -9.46 -4.98
C ILE A 32 1.55 -9.70 -3.62
N PHE A 33 1.14 -8.64 -2.90
CA PHE A 33 0.44 -8.74 -1.61
C PHE A 33 -0.85 -9.59 -1.67
N PHE A 34 -1.60 -9.54 -2.77
CA PHE A 34 -2.79 -10.39 -2.95
C PHE A 34 -2.49 -11.84 -3.35
N LYS A 35 -1.28 -12.10 -3.87
CA LYS A 35 -0.85 -13.41 -4.33
C LYS A 35 -0.05 -14.17 -3.26
N TYR A 36 0.71 -13.46 -2.43
CA TYR A 36 1.69 -14.02 -1.50
C TYR A 36 1.64 -13.29 -0.15
N GLN A 37 2.18 -13.96 0.87
CA GLN A 37 2.51 -13.31 2.14
C GLN A 37 3.87 -12.63 2.03
N LEU A 38 3.95 -11.36 2.44
CA LEU A 38 5.20 -10.61 2.46
C LEU A 38 5.77 -10.59 3.87
N THR A 39 7.06 -10.90 4.00
CA THR A 39 7.83 -10.64 5.23
C THR A 39 8.30 -9.19 5.23
N PHE A 40 7.91 -8.43 6.24
CA PHE A 40 8.26 -7.03 6.43
C PHE A 40 8.58 -6.78 7.91
N LEU A 41 9.76 -6.23 8.20
CA LEU A 41 10.24 -5.99 9.58
C LEU A 41 10.11 -7.23 10.48
N ASN A 42 10.57 -8.39 10.00
CA ASN A 42 10.47 -9.70 10.68
C ASN A 42 9.04 -10.18 10.98
N SER A 43 8.03 -9.53 10.42
CA SER A 43 6.62 -9.90 10.56
C SER A 43 6.04 -10.31 9.21
N THR A 44 5.06 -11.20 9.22
CA THR A 44 4.43 -11.69 7.99
C THR A 44 3.06 -11.05 7.78
N THR A 45 2.86 -10.46 6.62
CA THR A 45 1.58 -9.89 6.20
C THR A 45 0.63 -10.98 5.71
N SER A 46 -0.68 -10.72 5.79
CA SER A 46 -1.67 -11.60 5.19
C SER A 46 -2.82 -10.78 4.62
N LYS A 47 -3.16 -11.04 3.35
CA LYS A 47 -4.34 -10.44 2.71
C LYS A 47 -5.63 -10.77 3.45
N LYS A 48 -5.67 -11.89 4.18
CA LYS A 48 -6.85 -12.31 4.95
C LYS A 48 -7.28 -11.22 5.93
N HIS A 49 -6.34 -10.58 6.63
CA HIS A 49 -6.69 -9.50 7.55
C HIS A 49 -7.37 -8.31 6.85
N LEU A 50 -6.99 -7.99 5.61
CA LEU A 50 -7.62 -6.94 4.83
C LEU A 50 -9.01 -7.36 4.32
N VAL A 51 -9.18 -8.63 3.95
CA VAL A 51 -10.48 -9.20 3.55
C VAL A 51 -11.44 -9.22 4.74
N ASP A 52 -11.02 -9.76 5.87
CA ASP A 52 -11.82 -9.83 7.11
C ASP A 52 -12.21 -8.40 7.59
N PHE A 53 -11.31 -7.42 7.45
CA PHE A 53 -11.61 -6.01 7.70
C PHE A 53 -12.68 -5.48 6.74
N PHE A 54 -12.52 -5.73 5.44
CA PHE A 54 -13.49 -5.28 4.45
C PHE A 54 -14.87 -5.88 4.72
N GLU A 55 -14.96 -7.17 4.99
CA GLU A 55 -16.23 -7.87 5.26
C GLU A 55 -16.92 -7.39 6.54
N SER A 56 -16.15 -7.05 7.59
CA SER A 56 -16.71 -6.49 8.82
C SER A 56 -17.11 -5.02 8.69
N ASP A 57 -16.48 -4.25 7.79
CA ASP A 57 -16.72 -2.81 7.58
C ASP A 57 -17.79 -2.53 6.51
N GLN A 58 -18.97 -3.18 6.62
CA GLN A 58 -20.09 -3.02 5.66
C GLN A 58 -21.32 -2.33 6.27
N GLY A 59 -21.22 -1.78 7.48
CA GLY A 59 -22.31 -1.03 8.13
C GLY A 59 -22.56 0.36 7.51
N LEU A 60 -23.52 1.10 8.07
CA LEU A 60 -23.84 2.47 7.64
C LEU A 60 -22.65 3.43 7.79
N ASN A 61 -21.89 3.30 8.89
CA ASN A 61 -20.75 4.14 9.22
C ASN A 61 -19.44 3.38 9.01
N ARG A 62 -19.02 3.27 7.74
CA ARG A 62 -17.81 2.54 7.35
C ARG A 62 -16.55 3.29 7.75
N LEU A 63 -15.57 2.57 8.31
CA LEU A 63 -14.24 3.06 8.67
C LEU A 63 -13.36 3.31 7.43
N ALA A 64 -13.56 2.53 6.36
CA ALA A 64 -12.87 2.67 5.08
C ALA A 64 -13.87 2.74 3.91
N PRO A 65 -14.69 3.81 3.78
CA PRO A 65 -15.78 3.88 2.80
C PRO A 65 -15.32 3.85 1.34
N LYS A 66 -14.05 4.18 1.07
CA LYS A 66 -13.44 4.15 -0.27
C LYS A 66 -12.94 2.76 -0.67
N LEU A 67 -12.86 1.82 0.28
CA LEU A 67 -12.55 0.43 0.01
C LEU A 67 -13.83 -0.26 -0.46
N THR A 68 -13.76 -0.95 -1.60
CA THR A 68 -14.90 -1.59 -2.26
C THR A 68 -14.45 -2.90 -2.87
N GLU A 69 -15.39 -3.73 -3.32
CA GLU A 69 -15.12 -5.06 -3.87
C GLU A 69 -14.02 -5.08 -4.94
N VAL A 70 -14.00 -4.09 -5.84
CA VAL A 70 -12.98 -3.95 -6.89
C VAL A 70 -11.55 -3.80 -6.36
N HIS A 71 -11.38 -3.41 -5.10
CA HIS A 71 -10.08 -3.32 -4.46
C HIS A 71 -9.63 -4.67 -3.92
N ILE A 72 -10.55 -5.48 -3.39
CA ILE A 72 -10.28 -6.79 -2.78
C ILE A 72 -10.15 -7.87 -3.86
N ASN A 73 -11.09 -7.89 -4.81
CA ASN A 73 -11.17 -8.87 -5.89
C ASN A 73 -11.10 -8.18 -7.27
N PRO A 74 -9.94 -7.60 -7.64
CA PRO A 74 -9.77 -6.91 -8.91
C PRO A 74 -9.72 -7.90 -10.09
N GLY A 75 -10.52 -7.65 -11.13
CA GLY A 75 -10.38 -8.29 -12.44
C GLY A 75 -9.10 -7.85 -13.18
N PRO A 76 -8.78 -8.47 -14.34
CA PRO A 76 -7.51 -8.25 -15.05
C PRO A 76 -7.20 -6.78 -15.36
N PHE A 77 -8.17 -6.03 -15.90
CA PHE A 77 -8.00 -4.60 -16.20
C PHE A 77 -7.90 -3.74 -14.94
N GLN A 78 -8.56 -4.15 -13.85
CA GLN A 78 -8.51 -3.46 -12.56
C GLN A 78 -7.16 -3.69 -11.86
N LYS A 79 -6.50 -4.83 -12.09
CA LYS A 79 -5.12 -5.09 -11.62
C LYS A 79 -4.10 -4.07 -12.15
N MET A 80 -4.40 -3.43 -13.29
CA MET A 80 -3.53 -2.43 -13.91
C MET A 80 -3.73 -1.01 -13.38
N LYS A 81 -4.84 -0.72 -12.68
CA LYS A 81 -5.17 0.63 -12.21
C LYS A 81 -4.42 0.97 -10.91
N VAL A 82 -3.41 1.84 -11.01
CA VAL A 82 -2.63 2.35 -9.85
C VAL A 82 -3.54 2.97 -8.80
N LYS A 83 -4.60 3.69 -9.22
CA LYS A 83 -5.55 4.32 -8.29
C LYS A 83 -6.17 3.32 -7.31
N LEU A 84 -6.41 2.07 -7.74
CA LEU A 84 -6.95 1.03 -6.85
C LEU A 84 -5.90 0.55 -5.84
N ALA A 85 -4.64 0.40 -6.27
CA ALA A 85 -3.55 0.03 -5.36
C ALA A 85 -3.36 1.09 -4.26
N ASN A 86 -3.44 2.38 -4.62
CA ASN A 86 -3.31 3.47 -3.66
C ASN A 86 -4.44 3.50 -2.61
N LYS A 87 -5.65 3.04 -2.95
CA LYS A 87 -6.75 3.00 -1.97
C LYS A 87 -6.57 1.89 -0.93
N ILE A 88 -5.94 0.78 -1.32
CA ILE A 88 -5.64 -0.33 -0.42
C ILE A 88 -4.54 0.06 0.55
N PHE A 89 -3.45 0.63 0.04
CA PHE A 89 -2.32 1.11 0.83
C PHE A 89 -2.54 2.55 1.30
N SER A 90 -3.64 2.79 2.01
CA SER A 90 -3.97 4.13 2.51
C SER A 90 -4.00 4.19 4.03
N LYS A 91 -3.67 5.36 4.57
CA LYS A 91 -3.76 5.67 6.01
C LYS A 91 -5.16 5.37 6.59
N THR A 92 -6.21 5.63 5.83
CA THR A 92 -7.60 5.36 6.26
C THR A 92 -7.84 3.86 6.46
N VAL A 93 -7.35 3.01 5.56
CA VAL A 93 -7.48 1.55 5.71
C VAL A 93 -6.69 1.06 6.93
N ALA A 94 -5.45 1.52 7.10
CA ALA A 94 -4.65 1.18 8.28
C ALA A 94 -5.34 1.58 9.59
N ALA A 95 -5.87 2.81 9.66
CA ALA A 95 -6.58 3.31 10.84
C ALA A 95 -7.85 2.51 11.13
N GLY A 96 -8.64 2.18 10.11
CA GLY A 96 -9.83 1.34 10.25
C GLY A 96 -9.50 -0.06 10.77
N MET A 97 -8.52 -0.72 10.18
CA MET A 97 -8.04 -2.02 10.65
C MET A 97 -7.53 -1.97 12.09
N LYS A 98 -6.80 -0.90 12.47
CA LYS A 98 -6.31 -0.70 13.83
C LYS A 98 -7.45 -0.53 14.83
N CYS A 99 -8.49 0.21 14.46
CA CYS A 99 -9.71 0.35 15.27
C CYS A 99 -10.39 -1.01 15.48
N CYS A 100 -10.49 -1.83 14.43
CA CYS A 100 -11.05 -3.19 14.54
C CYS A 100 -10.21 -4.11 15.43
N VAL A 101 -8.88 -4.01 15.40
CA VAL A 101 -8.01 -4.75 16.34
C VAL A 101 -8.26 -4.31 17.78
N GLN A 102 -8.36 -3.01 18.03
CA GLN A 102 -8.63 -2.47 19.37
C GLN A 102 -10.04 -2.84 19.86
N GLY A 103 -11.02 -2.89 18.96
CA GLY A 103 -12.40 -3.31 19.25
C GLY A 103 -12.60 -4.82 19.28
N GLY A 104 -11.55 -5.64 19.08
CA GLY A 104 -11.62 -7.10 19.14
C GLY A 104 -12.29 -7.78 17.94
N THR A 105 -12.58 -7.05 16.86
CA THR A 105 -13.17 -7.60 15.63
C THR A 105 -12.13 -8.12 14.64
N LEU A 106 -10.87 -7.72 14.78
CA LEU A 106 -9.73 -8.30 14.08
C LEU A 106 -8.69 -8.84 15.06
N PRO A 107 -7.98 -9.93 14.72
CA PRO A 107 -6.93 -10.48 15.58
C PRO A 107 -5.71 -9.55 15.64
N SER A 108 -4.96 -9.62 16.74
CA SER A 108 -3.72 -8.84 16.92
C SER A 108 -2.64 -9.16 15.86
N THR A 109 -2.69 -10.32 15.22
CA THR A 109 -1.85 -10.70 14.07
C THR A 109 -2.04 -9.76 12.87
N ALA A 110 -3.17 -9.06 12.78
CA ALA A 110 -3.41 -8.06 11.76
C ALA A 110 -2.45 -6.85 11.85
N ASN A 111 -1.83 -6.60 13.01
CA ASN A 111 -0.88 -5.51 13.22
C ASN A 111 0.31 -5.54 12.25
N ALA A 112 0.77 -6.73 11.84
CA ALA A 112 1.82 -6.86 10.83
C ALA A 112 1.36 -6.29 9.47
N THR A 113 0.12 -6.56 9.09
CA THR A 113 -0.48 -6.07 7.84
C THR A 113 -0.78 -4.57 7.92
N ILE A 114 -1.27 -4.08 9.06
CA ILE A 114 -1.51 -2.66 9.33
C ILE A 114 -0.19 -1.88 9.19
N THR A 115 0.86 -2.34 9.87
CA THR A 115 2.19 -1.70 9.83
C THR A 115 2.73 -1.63 8.41
N PHE A 116 2.57 -2.70 7.63
CA PHE A 116 2.95 -2.69 6.22
C PHE A 116 2.16 -1.64 5.40
N ILE A 117 0.83 -1.58 5.56
CA ILE A 117 -0.01 -0.60 4.85
C ILE A 117 0.38 0.84 5.21
N GLU A 118 0.62 1.13 6.50
CA GLU A 118 1.09 2.46 6.95
C GLU A 118 2.44 2.85 6.35
N HIS A 119 3.38 1.91 6.24
CA HIS A 119 4.68 2.19 5.63
C HIS A 119 4.56 2.43 4.12
N MET A 120 3.70 1.66 3.43
CA MET A 120 3.46 1.85 2.01
C MET A 120 2.79 3.20 1.71
N ASP A 121 1.82 3.63 2.53
CA ASP A 121 1.17 4.94 2.44
C ASP A 121 2.19 6.08 2.58
N LYS A 122 2.98 6.08 3.67
CA LYS A 122 4.02 7.09 3.93
C LYS A 122 5.09 7.11 2.83
N LEU A 123 5.53 5.94 2.37
CA LEU A 123 6.54 5.83 1.32
C LEU A 123 6.02 6.40 0.00
N PHE A 124 4.78 6.07 -0.36
CA PHE A 124 4.16 6.57 -1.58
C PHE A 124 3.95 8.09 -1.52
N ASP A 125 3.45 8.62 -0.40
CA ASP A 125 3.26 10.06 -0.20
C ASP A 125 4.58 10.84 -0.27
N LEU A 126 5.66 10.30 0.30
CA LEU A 126 6.99 10.90 0.22
C LEU A 126 7.45 11.01 -1.24
N LEU A 127 7.32 9.91 -1.99
CA LEU A 127 7.81 9.78 -3.36
C LEU A 127 6.89 10.43 -4.41
N ASN A 128 5.64 10.72 -4.06
CA ASN A 128 4.64 11.35 -4.93
C ASN A 128 4.21 12.73 -4.38
N SER A 129 5.04 13.34 -3.54
CA SER A 129 4.78 14.66 -2.99
C SER A 129 4.82 15.73 -4.08
N LYS A 130 3.86 16.67 -4.01
CA LYS A 130 3.80 17.83 -4.90
C LYS A 130 3.81 19.09 -4.04
N LYS A 131 4.53 20.13 -4.49
CA LYS A 131 4.36 21.47 -3.89
C LYS A 131 2.90 21.88 -4.07
N LYS A 132 2.25 22.28 -2.98
CA LYS A 132 0.90 22.84 -3.06
C LYS A 132 0.99 24.08 -3.95
N GLY A 133 0.31 24.08 -5.08
CA GLY A 133 0.26 25.26 -5.95
C GLY A 133 -0.29 26.42 -5.15
N ILE A 134 0.47 27.51 -5.06
CA ILE A 134 -0.03 28.79 -4.56
C ILE A 134 -0.93 29.31 -5.68
N TRP A 135 -2.22 28.98 -5.61
CA TRP A 135 -3.22 29.70 -6.39
C TRP A 135 -3.43 31.02 -5.66
N LYS A 136 -2.92 32.11 -6.26
CA LYS A 136 -3.35 33.47 -5.97
C LYS A 136 -4.69 33.72 -6.64
#